data_AF-A0AB39US01-F1
#
_entry.id   AF-A0AB39US01-F1
#
_cell.length_a   1.000
_cell.length_b   1.000
_cell.length_c   1.000
_cell.angle_alpha   90.00
_cell.angle_beta   90.00
_cell.angle_gamma   90.00
#
_symmetry.space_group_name_H-M   'P 1'
#
loop_
_entity.id
_entity.type
_entity.pdbx_description
1 polymer ?
#
loop_
_entity_poly.entity_id
_entity_poly.type
_entity_poly.pdbx_seq_one_letter_code
_entity_poly.pdbx_strand_id
1 'polypeptide(L)' 'MTIQTILSLIKTFVTVGGGLWLVWGAIVMGLALRDHQGPQIQSGIWQVVGGGLIIAAAQLFLNIQV' A
#
# COMPACT_ATOMS: atom_id res chain seq x y z
N MET A 1 -7.17 -11.07 25.25
CA MET A 1 -6.98 -9.94 24.32
C MET A 1 -8.33 -9.60 23.72
N THR A 2 -8.78 -8.35 23.83
CA THR A 2 -10.08 -7.94 23.26
C THR A 2 -9.93 -7.71 21.76
N ILE A 3 -11.02 -7.91 21.01
CA ILE A 3 -11.08 -7.77 19.54
C ILE A 3 -10.56 -6.40 19.07
N GLN A 4 -10.74 -5.36 19.89
CA GLN A 4 -10.25 -4.01 19.61
C GLN A 4 -8.72 -3.90 19.57
N THR A 5 -8.00 -4.67 20.38
CA THR A 5 -6.53 -4.69 20.34
C THR A 5 -6.02 -5.33 19.05
N ILE A 6 -6.68 -6.41 18.59
CA ILE A 6 -6.33 -7.10 17.33
C ILE A 6 -6.58 -6.16 16.14
N LEU A 7 -7.72 -5.47 16.13
CA LEU A 7 -8.04 -4.48 15.09
C LEU A 7 -7.02 -3.34 15.08
N SER A 8 -6.60 -2.82 16.24
CA SER A 8 -5.60 -1.76 16.32
C SER A 8 -4.21 -2.20 15.81
N LEU A 9 -3.81 -3.43 16.14
CA LEU A 9 -2.58 -4.03 15.60
C LEU A 9 -2.65 -4.16 14.09
N ILE A 10 -3.72 -4.76 13.55
CA ILE A 10 -3.91 -4.90 12.09
C ILE A 10 -3.88 -3.54 11.39
N LYS A 11 -4.55 -2.51 11.94
CA LYS A 11 -4.50 -1.14 11.39
C LYS A 11 -3.07 -0.62 11.26
N THR A 12 -2.26 -0.83 12.30
CA THR A 12 -0.86 -0.39 12.31
C THR A 12 -0.04 -1.13 11.25
N PHE A 13 -0.22 -2.45 11.14
CA PHE A 13 0.44 -3.26 10.13
C PHE A 13 0.02 -2.92 8.70
N VAL A 14 -1.27 -2.66 8.46
CA VAL A 14 -1.78 -2.32 7.12
C VAL A 14 -1.32 -0.93 6.69
N THR A 15 -1.24 0.03 7.62
CA THR A 15 -0.76 1.39 7.32
C THR A 15 0.74 1.38 7.00
N VAL A 16 1.55 0.67 7.79
CA VAL A 16 3.00 0.54 7.58
C VAL A 16 3.30 -0.31 6.35
N GLY A 17 2.61 -1.44 6.19
CA GLY A 17 2.75 -2.33 5.04
C GLY A 17 2.30 -1.69 3.73
N GLY A 18 1.16 -1.01 3.73
CA GLY A 18 0.67 -0.26 2.58
C GLY A 18 1.59 0.91 2.20
N GLY A 19 2.11 1.64 3.19
CA GLY A 19 3.10 2.70 3.00
C GLY A 19 4.38 2.20 2.34
N LEU A 20 4.97 1.13 2.87
CA LEU A 20 6.18 0.52 2.32
C LEU A 20 5.96 -0.02 0.90
N TRP A 21 4.79 -0.63 0.65
CA TRP A 21 4.42 -1.15 -0.67
C TRP A 21 4.26 -0.04 -1.72
N LEU A 22 3.71 1.12 -1.31
CA LEU A 22 3.55 2.29 -2.18
C LEU A 22 4.92 2.88 -2.56
N VAL A 23 5.83 3.01 -1.59
CA VAL A 23 7.21 3.47 -1.82
C VAL A 23 7.96 2.51 -2.76
N TRP A 24 7.84 1.20 -2.54
CA TRP A 24 8.46 0.19 -3.40
C TRP A 24 7.90 0.24 -4.83
N GLY A 25 6.58 0.34 -4.99
CA GLY A 25 5.95 0.50 -6.30
C GLY A 25 6.41 1.76 -7.05
N ALA A 26 6.59 2.87 -6.33
CA ALA A 26 7.10 4.12 -6.93
C ALA A 26 8.56 3.98 -7.39
N ILE A 27 9.40 3.26 -6.64
CA ILE A 27 10.77 2.94 -7.03
C ILE A 27 10.79 2.06 -8.29
N VAL A 28 10.00 0.99 -8.32
CA VAL A 28 9.91 0.10 -9.49
C VAL A 28 9.40 0.85 -10.71
N MET A 29 8.41 1.75 -10.56
CA MET A 29 7.91 2.59 -11.64
C MET A 29 8.99 3.55 -12.16
N GLY A 30 9.76 4.19 -11.27
CA GLY A 30 10.88 5.07 -11.65
C GLY A 30 12.03 4.34 -12.34
N LEU A 31 12.40 3.15 -11.85
CA LEU A 31 13.40 2.29 -12.49
C LEU A 31 12.92 1.77 -13.85
N ALA A 32 11.65 1.41 -13.97
CA ALA A 32 11.08 0.94 -15.22
C ALA A 32 10.97 2.03 -16.29
N LEU A 33 10.73 3.29 -15.88
CA LEU A 33 10.79 4.46 -16.77
C LEU A 33 12.22 4.71 -17.27
N ARG A 34 13.23 4.49 -16.42
CA ARG A 34 14.64 4.59 -16.81
C ARG A 34 15.04 3.50 -17.82
N ASP A 35 14.57 2.28 -17.65
CA ASP A 35 14.99 1.13 -18.47
C ASP A 35 14.09 0.89 -19.71
N HIS A 36 13.12 1.77 -19.98
CA HIS A 36 12.15 1.65 -21.10
C HIS A 36 11.45 0.27 -21.18
N GLN A 37 11.33 -0.43 -20.05
CA GLN A 37 10.68 -1.73 -20.00
C GLN A 37 9.18 -1.56 -19.80
N GLY A 38 8.43 -1.47 -20.90
CA GLY A 38 6.96 -1.35 -20.88
C GLY A 38 6.23 -2.29 -19.90
N PRO A 39 6.60 -3.58 -19.78
CA PRO A 39 5.99 -4.50 -18.82
C PRO A 39 6.25 -4.16 -17.35
N GLN A 40 7.40 -3.54 -17.06
CA GLN A 40 7.85 -3.22 -15.71
C GLN A 40 7.25 -1.90 -15.22
N ILE A 41 6.98 -0.97 -16.15
CA ILE A 41 6.17 0.24 -15.87
C ILE A 41 4.75 -0.18 -15.50
N GLN A 42 4.18 -1.12 -16.27
CA GLN A 42 2.84 -1.64 -16.00
C GLN A 42 2.77 -2.33 -14.63
N SER A 43 3.78 -3.11 -14.24
CA SER A 43 3.82 -3.75 -12.92
C SER A 43 4.04 -2.74 -11.79
N GLY A 44 4.88 -1.72 -12.01
CA GLY A 44 5.13 -0.64 -11.05
C GLY A 44 3.87 0.19 -10.75
N ILE A 45 3.10 0.56 -11.78
CA ILE A 45 1.81 1.24 -11.61
C ILE A 45 0.86 0.41 -10.74
N TRP A 46 0.83 -0.91 -10.94
CA TRP A 46 -0.05 -1.77 -10.17
C TRP A 46 0.38 -1.97 -8.71
N GLN A 47 1.69 -1.88 -8.45
CA GLN A 47 2.20 -1.83 -7.08
C GLN A 47 1.87 -0.50 -6.38
N VAL A 48 1.95 0.63 -7.09
CA VAL A 48 1.56 1.95 -6.55
C VAL A 48 0.07 2.00 -6.25
N VAL A 49 -0.78 1.56 -7.19
CA VAL A 49 -2.24 1.54 -6.98
C VAL A 49 -2.62 0.53 -5.89
N GLY A 50 -1.99 -0.64 -5.86
CA GLY A 50 -2.18 -1.62 -4.79
C GLY A 50 -1.80 -1.06 -3.41
N GLY A 51 -0.64 -0.41 -3.29
CA GLY A 51 -0.23 0.25 -2.05
C GLY A 51 -1.17 1.39 -1.63
N GLY A 52 -1.61 2.20 -2.60
CA GLY A 52 -2.60 3.26 -2.40
C GLY A 52 -3.94 2.74 -1.91
N LEU A 53 -4.42 1.62 -2.46
CA LEU A 53 -5.66 0.96 -2.02
C LEU A 53 -5.54 0.35 -0.62
N ILE A 54 -4.39 -0.22 -0.26
CA ILE A 54 -4.14 -0.75 1.09
C ILE A 54 -4.19 0.39 2.12
N ILE A 55 -3.57 1.53 1.82
CA ILE A 55 -3.62 2.72 2.68
C ILE A 55 -5.04 3.32 2.70
N ALA A 56 -5.71 3.41 1.56
CA ALA A 56 -7.08 3.91 1.48
C ALA A 56 -8.05 3.03 2.29
N ALA A 57 -7.90 1.70 2.23
CA ALA A 57 -8.65 0.77 3.05
C ALA A 57 -8.34 0.97 4.54
N ALA A 58 -7.06 1.16 4.92
CA ALA A 58 -6.71 1.51 6.30
C ALA A 58 -7.39 2.81 6.76
N GLN A 59 -7.42 3.85 5.92
CA GLN A 59 -8.09 5.13 6.20
C GLN A 59 -9.61 5.00 6.25
N LEU A 60 -10.20 4.13 5.43
CA LEU A 60 -11.64 3.83 5.48
C LEU A 60 -11.99 3.06 6.77
N PHE A 61 -11.12 2.14 7.21
CA PHE A 61 -11.20 1.51 8.54
C PHE A 61 -10.89 2.45 9.72
N LEU A 62 -10.26 3.62 9.49
CA LEU A 62 -10.11 4.69 10.47
C LEU A 62 -11.39 5.53 10.58
N ASN A 63 -12.09 5.77 9.46
CA ASN A 63 -13.38 6.48 9.43
C ASN A 63 -14.56 5.59 9.83
N ILE A 64 -14.45 4.27 9.64
CA ILE A 64 -15.30 3.28 10.31
C ILE A 64 -14.82 3.21 11.77
N GLN A 65 -15.10 4.26 12.53
CA GLN A 65 -15.14 4.20 13.98
C GLN A 65 -16.40 3.39 14.34
N VAL A 66 -16.19 2.11 14.66
CA VAL A 66 -17.07 1.36 15.58
C VAL A 66 -16.55 1.56 16.99
#